data_AF-A0A9E3QRW8-F1
#
_entry.id   AF-A0A9E3QRW8-F1
#
_cell.length_a   1.000
_cell.length_b   1.000
_cell.length_c   1.000
_cell.angle_alpha   90.00
_cell.angle_beta   90.00
_cell.angle_gamma   90.00
#
_symmetry.space_group_name_H-M   'P 1'
#
loop_
_entity.id
_entity.type
_entity.pdbx_description
1 polymer ?
#
loop_
_entity_poly.entity_id
_entity_poly.type
_entity_poly.pdbx_seq_one_letter_code
_entity_poly.pdbx_strand_id
1 'polypeptide(L)'
;MHPVLARYMNAQQLLESLARHGRGEKAQDEVEAALFAEASAHPEVGASLGKKSSKTSDEASAEVLKLASNAAVRALSQDAALGPLVEAGRAAMRQEGASDEETQLLLAMVLLEEGFGTDEDVDDFDADFVAETLTSIPALAKVDEAKVEALEEAFVAKGPKDARALRSAVAEALMGAAWSEGVGPVSAEHVAEAGDALLADAPELELVPRLEGILAMIEFLAAEGLVGPLRLERLLDAAHAAAAAAQGGEDDAEETLDDDEEFSDDDEDEGGGSSSPLN
;
A
#
# COMPACT_ATOMS: atom_id res chain seq x y z
N MET A 1 -6.76 -2.46 12.01
CA MET A 1 -5.46 -1.81 12.27
C MET A 1 -4.88 -2.15 13.63
N HIS A 2 -3.59 -2.50 13.70
CA HIS A 2 -2.90 -2.77 14.96
C HIS A 2 -3.00 -1.59 15.97
N PRO A 3 -3.32 -1.81 17.26
CA PRO A 3 -3.59 -0.72 18.22
C PRO A 3 -2.43 0.27 18.40
N VAL A 4 -1.18 -0.18 18.22
CA VAL A 4 0.01 0.69 18.24
C VAL A 4 0.05 1.59 17.00
N LEU A 5 -0.25 1.05 15.81
CA LEU A 5 -0.31 1.85 14.58
C LEU A 5 -1.49 2.83 14.62
N ALA A 6 -2.68 2.34 14.99
CA ALA A 6 -3.90 3.14 15.08
C ALA A 6 -3.74 4.36 16.00
N ARG A 7 -3.09 4.19 17.17
CA ARG A 7 -2.83 5.30 18.08
C ARG A 7 -1.84 6.33 17.53
N TYR A 8 -0.89 5.91 16.71
CA TYR A 8 0.21 6.75 16.25
C TYR A 8 0.09 7.26 14.82
N MET A 9 -1.00 6.89 14.13
CA MET A 9 -1.46 7.61 12.94
C MET A 9 -1.76 9.09 13.21
N ASN A 10 -2.12 9.44 14.45
CA ASN A 10 -2.13 10.82 14.89
C ASN A 10 -0.70 11.25 15.24
N ALA A 11 0.00 11.85 14.27
CA ALA A 11 1.37 12.34 14.45
C ALA A 11 1.50 13.28 15.66
N GLN A 12 0.45 14.05 16.00
CA GLN A 12 0.47 14.91 17.18
C GLN A 12 0.47 14.10 18.49
N GLN A 13 -0.31 13.03 18.59
CA GLN A 13 -0.32 12.15 19.77
C GLN A 13 1.03 11.42 19.95
N LEU A 14 1.66 10.99 18.85
CA LEU A 14 3.00 10.40 18.89
C LEU A 14 4.04 11.44 19.34
N LEU A 15 4.03 12.64 18.77
CA LEU A 15 4.95 13.72 19.16
C LEU A 15 4.77 14.14 20.62
N GLU A 16 3.54 14.22 21.11
CA GLU A 16 3.26 14.49 22.53
C GLU A 16 3.81 13.38 23.43
N SER A 17 3.64 12.11 23.04
CA SER A 17 4.19 10.95 23.75
C SER A 17 5.73 10.99 23.76
N LEU A 18 6.39 11.28 22.63
CA LEU A 18 7.84 11.44 22.56
C LEU A 18 8.35 12.63 23.39
N ALA A 19 7.60 13.74 23.43
CA ALA A 19 7.94 14.88 24.27
C ALA A 19 7.86 14.53 25.76
N ARG A 20 6.90 13.69 26.17
CA ARG A 20 6.83 13.12 27.54
C ARG A 20 8.02 12.23 27.83
N HIS A 21 8.37 11.34 26.89
CA HIS A 21 9.55 10.49 27.00
C HIS A 21 10.83 11.31 27.21
N GLY A 22 11.03 12.37 26.42
CA GLY A 22 12.18 13.28 26.55
C GLY A 22 12.24 14.03 27.89
N ARG A 23 11.11 14.17 28.60
CA ARG A 23 11.04 14.71 29.97
C ARG A 23 11.24 13.64 31.05
N GLY A 24 11.46 12.38 30.68
CA GLY A 24 11.63 11.25 31.60
C GLY A 24 10.32 10.82 32.26
N GLU A 25 9.17 11.14 31.68
CA GLU A 25 7.88 10.66 32.16
C GLU A 25 7.75 9.14 31.92
N LYS A 26 6.95 8.46 32.75
CA LYS A 26 6.65 7.03 32.56
C LYS A 26 5.59 6.87 31.47
N ALA A 27 5.70 5.81 30.68
CA ALA A 27 4.65 5.40 29.75
C ALA A 27 3.35 5.14 30.51
N GLN A 28 2.23 5.56 29.90
CA GLN A 28 0.90 5.47 30.49
C GLN A 28 0.28 4.08 30.31
N ASP A 29 0.71 3.33 29.30
CA ASP A 29 0.20 2.02 28.93
C ASP A 29 1.24 1.26 28.09
N GLU A 30 0.88 0.04 27.66
CA GLU A 30 1.76 -0.88 26.92
C GLU A 30 2.10 -0.36 25.51
N VAL A 31 1.17 0.33 24.86
CA VAL A 31 1.39 0.92 23.52
C VAL A 31 2.42 2.04 23.59
N GLU A 32 2.31 2.93 24.59
CA GLU A 32 3.31 3.97 24.83
C GLU A 32 4.64 3.42 25.33
N ALA A 33 4.62 2.33 26.10
CA ALA A 33 5.84 1.67 26.53
C ALA A 33 6.62 1.10 25.32
N ALA A 34 5.94 0.54 24.33
CA ALA A 34 6.55 0.08 23.08
C ALA A 34 7.19 1.23 22.30
N LEU A 35 6.48 2.37 22.16
CA LEU A 35 7.01 3.57 21.52
C LEU A 35 8.24 4.13 22.25
N PHE A 36 8.21 4.20 23.59
CA PHE A 36 9.33 4.73 24.38
C PHE A 36 10.56 3.83 24.29
N ALA A 37 10.37 2.52 24.30
CA ALA A 37 11.45 1.56 24.10
C ALA A 37 12.10 1.73 22.73
N GLU A 38 11.29 1.95 21.69
CA GLU A 38 11.78 2.16 20.33
C GLU A 38 12.51 3.50 20.17
N ALA A 39 11.97 4.58 20.73
CA ALA A 39 12.63 5.88 20.75
C ALA A 39 13.96 5.86 21.54
N SER A 40 14.06 5.02 22.57
CA SER A 40 15.31 4.82 23.32
C SER A 40 16.34 4.02 22.53
N ALA A 41 15.91 3.10 21.66
CA ALA A 41 16.78 2.36 20.76
C ALA A 41 17.30 3.22 19.59
N HIS A 42 16.52 4.25 19.21
CA HIS A 42 16.83 5.20 18.13
C HIS A 42 16.83 6.65 18.63
N PRO A 43 17.79 7.03 19.50
CA PRO A 43 17.79 8.32 20.19
C PRO A 43 17.87 9.53 19.25
N GLU A 44 18.51 9.39 18.08
CA GLU A 44 18.57 10.41 17.04
C GLU A 44 17.20 10.72 16.44
N VAL A 45 16.39 9.69 16.16
CA VAL A 45 15.01 9.83 15.63
C VAL A 45 14.11 10.40 16.73
N GLY A 46 14.19 9.86 17.94
CA GLY A 46 13.43 10.36 19.09
C GLY A 46 13.76 11.83 19.42
N ALA A 47 15.02 12.24 19.34
CA ALA A 47 15.44 13.62 19.59
C ALA A 47 15.11 14.57 18.43
N SER A 48 15.11 14.10 17.18
CA SER A 48 14.66 14.87 16.01
C SER A 48 13.17 15.19 16.14
N LEU A 49 12.36 14.15 16.38
CA LEU A 49 10.90 14.26 16.48
C LEU A 49 10.48 15.05 17.73
N GLY A 50 11.10 14.80 18.90
CA GLY A 50 10.76 15.49 20.15
C GLY A 50 11.03 17.00 20.17
N LYS A 51 11.75 17.54 19.18
CA LYS A 51 12.01 18.98 19.02
C LYS A 51 11.08 19.66 18.01
N LYS A 52 10.35 18.91 17.18
CA LYS A 52 9.46 19.45 16.15
C LYS A 52 8.09 19.80 16.78
N SER A 53 7.61 21.02 16.56
CA SER A 53 6.31 21.49 17.10
C SER A 53 5.20 21.45 16.04
N SER A 54 4.16 20.63 16.26
CA SER A 54 2.80 20.63 15.66
C SER A 54 2.60 20.69 14.12
N LYS A 55 3.58 21.11 13.33
CA LYS A 55 3.58 21.04 11.86
C LYS A 55 4.65 20.05 11.45
N THR A 56 4.25 18.81 11.20
CA THR A 56 5.11 17.80 10.60
C THR A 56 5.34 18.15 9.13
N SER A 57 6.60 18.34 8.74
CA SER A 57 6.97 18.25 7.32
C SER A 57 6.79 16.81 6.84
N ASP A 58 6.73 16.57 5.54
CA ASP A 58 6.60 15.23 4.95
C ASP A 58 7.68 14.27 5.48
N GLU A 59 8.91 14.77 5.63
CA GLU A 59 10.03 14.04 6.24
C GLU A 59 9.78 13.66 7.70
N ALA A 60 9.13 14.54 8.48
CA ALA A 60 8.76 14.23 9.85
C ALA A 60 7.64 13.18 9.90
N SER A 61 6.69 13.21 8.97
CA SER A 61 5.64 12.20 8.86
C SER A 61 6.22 10.82 8.55
N ALA A 62 7.20 10.73 7.65
CA ALA A 62 7.90 9.47 7.35
C ALA A 62 8.70 8.93 8.55
N GLU A 63 9.44 9.80 9.26
CA GLU A 63 10.14 9.41 10.50
C GLU A 63 9.18 8.90 11.59
N VAL A 64 8.01 9.55 11.72
CA VAL A 64 6.94 9.14 12.65
C VAL A 64 6.39 7.77 12.27
N LEU A 65 6.05 7.55 11.01
CA LEU A 65 5.51 6.29 10.52
C LEU A 65 6.51 5.14 10.75
N LYS A 66 7.79 5.37 10.44
CA LYS A 66 8.87 4.40 10.68
C LYS A 66 8.99 4.03 12.16
N LEU A 67 8.94 5.02 13.05
CA LEU A 67 9.05 4.76 14.49
C LEU A 67 7.81 4.01 15.02
N ALA A 68 6.63 4.39 14.55
CA ALA A 68 5.36 3.74 14.93
C ALA A 68 5.29 2.28 14.45
N SER A 69 5.69 2.02 13.21
CA SER A 69 5.71 0.66 12.66
C SER A 69 6.74 -0.22 13.36
N ASN A 70 7.93 0.31 13.67
CA ASN A 70 8.92 -0.43 14.46
C ASN A 70 8.44 -0.74 15.89
N ALA A 71 7.80 0.23 16.55
CA ALA A 71 7.20 0.00 17.86
C ALA A 71 6.09 -1.07 17.80
N ALA A 72 5.31 -1.09 16.72
CA ALA A 72 4.28 -2.10 16.51
C ALA A 72 4.88 -3.50 16.27
N VAL A 73 5.95 -3.63 15.48
CA VAL A 73 6.69 -4.89 15.33
C VAL A 73 7.25 -5.37 16.68
N ARG A 74 7.78 -4.46 17.50
CA ARG A 74 8.26 -4.80 18.86
C ARG A 74 7.13 -5.33 19.73
N ALA A 75 5.95 -4.73 19.66
CA ALA A 75 4.77 -5.21 20.38
C ALA A 75 4.35 -6.60 19.88
N LEU A 76 4.34 -6.83 18.56
CA LEU A 76 4.09 -8.15 17.98
C LEU A 76 5.06 -9.22 18.47
N SER A 77 6.37 -8.90 18.56
CA SER A 77 7.38 -9.82 19.09
C SER A 77 7.11 -10.27 20.53
N GLN A 78 6.33 -9.51 21.30
CA GLN A 78 5.96 -9.83 22.68
C GLN A 78 4.61 -10.55 22.78
N ASP A 79 3.83 -10.58 21.69
CA ASP A 79 2.57 -11.28 21.65
C ASP A 79 2.77 -12.81 21.71
N ALA A 80 1.89 -13.49 22.46
CA ALA A 80 2.04 -14.92 22.70
C ALA A 80 1.79 -15.79 21.46
N ALA A 81 0.96 -15.32 20.52
CA ALA A 81 0.61 -16.04 19.29
C ALA A 81 1.49 -15.59 18.12
N LEU A 82 1.70 -14.27 17.97
CA LEU A 82 2.42 -13.69 16.83
C LEU A 82 3.93 -13.61 17.06
N GLY A 83 4.38 -13.48 18.31
CA GLY A 83 5.81 -13.40 18.65
C GLY A 83 6.66 -14.54 18.10
N PRO A 84 6.26 -15.82 18.24
CA PRO A 84 6.98 -16.94 17.64
C PRO A 84 7.10 -16.85 16.11
N LEU A 85 6.11 -16.31 15.42
CA LEU A 85 6.12 -16.14 13.96
C LEU A 85 7.07 -15.02 13.55
N VAL A 86 7.08 -13.90 14.28
CA VAL A 86 8.05 -12.81 14.08
C VAL A 86 9.48 -13.34 14.25
N GLU A 87 9.75 -14.10 15.31
CA GLU A 87 11.09 -14.65 15.55
C GLU A 87 11.49 -15.67 14.47
N ALA A 88 10.56 -16.48 13.97
CA ALA A 88 10.81 -17.39 12.86
C ALA A 88 11.17 -16.63 11.57
N GLY A 89 10.44 -15.55 11.26
CA GLY A 89 10.74 -14.65 10.15
C GLY A 89 12.14 -14.03 10.29
N ARG A 90 12.47 -13.48 11.46
CA ARG A 90 13.81 -12.91 11.74
C ARG A 90 14.92 -13.94 11.56
N ALA A 91 14.71 -15.16 12.06
CA ALA A 91 15.69 -16.24 11.94
C ALA A 91 15.91 -16.64 10.48
N ALA A 92 14.85 -16.73 9.68
CA ALA A 92 14.94 -17.06 8.26
C ALA A 92 15.65 -15.97 7.46
N MET A 93 15.27 -14.70 7.63
CA MET A 93 15.93 -13.57 6.96
C MET A 93 17.43 -13.50 7.28
N ARG A 94 17.80 -13.68 8.56
CA ARG A 94 19.21 -13.71 8.98
C ARG A 94 19.97 -14.89 8.40
N GLN A 95 19.33 -16.06 8.28
CA GLN A 95 19.94 -17.24 7.70
C GLN A 95 20.34 -17.01 6.23
N GLU A 96 19.53 -16.24 5.50
CA GLU A 96 19.75 -15.88 4.09
C GLU A 96 20.61 -14.61 3.94
N GLY A 97 21.13 -14.06 5.05
CA GLY A 97 22.12 -12.99 5.05
C GLY A 97 21.56 -11.57 5.14
N ALA A 98 20.24 -11.41 5.33
CA ALA A 98 19.64 -10.10 5.55
C ALA A 98 20.15 -9.46 6.84
N SER A 99 20.32 -8.15 6.80
CA SER A 99 20.62 -7.32 7.97
C SER A 99 19.41 -7.24 8.91
N ASP A 100 19.67 -6.85 10.16
CA ASP A 100 18.59 -6.61 11.12
C ASP A 100 17.69 -5.44 10.66
N GLU A 101 18.23 -4.46 9.91
CA GLU A 101 17.47 -3.34 9.35
C GLU A 101 16.51 -3.78 8.24
N GLU A 102 16.98 -4.57 7.27
CA GLU A 102 16.14 -5.13 6.19
C GLU A 102 15.05 -6.04 6.77
N THR A 103 15.40 -6.87 7.75
CA THR A 103 14.46 -7.74 8.45
C THR A 103 13.38 -6.92 9.16
N GLN A 104 13.79 -5.85 9.85
CA GLN A 104 12.88 -4.97 10.57
C GLN A 104 11.94 -4.22 9.61
N LEU A 105 12.46 -3.74 8.48
CA LEU A 105 11.68 -3.07 7.44
C LEU A 105 10.62 -4.02 6.87
N LEU A 106 10.98 -5.25 6.51
CA LEU A 106 10.05 -6.25 5.99
C LEU A 106 8.91 -6.53 6.97
N LEU A 107 9.23 -6.73 8.25
CA LEU A 107 8.23 -6.97 9.29
C LEU A 107 7.32 -5.74 9.52
N ALA A 108 7.88 -4.53 9.39
CA ALA A 108 7.10 -3.30 9.48
C ALA A 108 6.14 -3.16 8.29
N MET A 109 6.56 -3.55 7.08
CA MET A 109 5.70 -3.54 5.89
C MET A 109 4.47 -4.44 6.06
N VAL A 110 4.62 -5.63 6.67
CA VAL A 110 3.46 -6.52 6.96
C VAL A 110 2.38 -5.80 7.78
N LEU A 111 2.80 -5.01 8.77
CA LEU A 111 1.89 -4.25 9.62
C LEU A 111 1.32 -3.02 8.92
N LEU A 112 2.11 -2.34 8.10
CA LEU A 112 1.63 -1.22 7.30
C LEU A 112 0.58 -1.68 6.29
N GLU A 113 0.79 -2.82 5.66
CA GLU A 113 -0.19 -3.39 4.74
C GLU A 113 -1.48 -3.83 5.44
N GLU A 114 -1.41 -4.37 6.66
CA GLU A 114 -2.62 -4.63 7.45
C GLU A 114 -3.40 -3.34 7.72
N GLY A 115 -2.72 -2.23 8.00
CA GLY A 115 -3.35 -0.95 8.32
C GLY A 115 -3.78 -0.11 7.12
N PHE A 116 -3.12 -0.26 5.97
CA PHE A 116 -3.25 0.65 4.82
C PHE A 116 -3.43 -0.07 3.46
N GLY A 117 -3.39 -1.40 3.44
CA GLY A 117 -3.44 -2.17 2.20
C GLY A 117 -4.84 -2.36 1.61
N THR A 118 -5.87 -1.80 2.24
CA THR A 118 -7.27 -1.86 1.79
C THR A 118 -7.94 -0.49 1.96
N ASP A 119 -8.87 -0.15 1.08
CA ASP A 119 -9.64 1.11 1.14
C ASP A 119 -10.71 1.12 2.26
N GLU A 120 -10.91 0.00 2.95
CA GLU A 120 -11.81 -0.09 4.09
C GLU A 120 -11.17 0.53 5.34
N ASP A 121 -11.92 1.36 6.08
CA ASP A 121 -11.52 1.87 7.39
C ASP A 121 -11.30 0.68 8.34
N VAL A 122 -10.02 0.32 8.55
CA VAL A 122 -9.66 -0.88 9.33
C VAL A 122 -9.75 -0.58 10.83
N ASP A 123 -10.98 -0.46 11.34
CA ASP A 123 -11.23 -0.21 12.77
C ASP A 123 -10.69 -1.34 13.67
N ASP A 124 -10.59 -2.57 13.16
CA ASP A 124 -10.16 -3.77 13.91
C ASP A 124 -8.86 -4.38 13.38
N PHE A 125 -7.96 -4.80 14.28
CA PHE A 125 -6.70 -5.45 13.90
C PHE A 125 -6.93 -6.85 13.33
N ASP A 126 -6.52 -7.08 12.07
CA ASP A 126 -6.61 -8.41 11.44
C ASP A 126 -5.39 -9.28 11.81
N ALA A 127 -5.45 -9.87 13.01
CA ALA A 127 -4.39 -10.72 13.54
C ALA A 127 -4.18 -11.99 12.71
N ASP A 128 -5.22 -12.52 12.07
CA ASP A 128 -5.15 -13.74 11.28
C ASP A 128 -4.41 -13.47 9.96
N PHE A 129 -4.70 -12.35 9.28
CA PHE A 129 -3.95 -11.91 8.10
C PHE A 129 -2.47 -11.67 8.40
N VAL A 130 -2.16 -11.03 9.54
CA VAL A 130 -0.77 -10.82 9.96
C VAL A 130 -0.08 -12.14 10.28
N ALA A 131 -0.72 -13.05 11.02
CA ALA A 131 -0.17 -14.37 11.32
C ALA A 131 0.14 -15.16 10.04
N GLU A 132 -0.78 -15.16 9.08
CA GLU A 132 -0.60 -15.83 7.80
C GLU A 132 0.57 -15.22 7.02
N THR A 133 0.62 -13.90 6.93
CA THR A 133 1.71 -13.21 6.21
C THR A 133 3.06 -13.48 6.87
N LEU A 134 3.16 -13.44 8.20
CA LEU A 134 4.39 -13.79 8.91
C LEU A 134 4.81 -15.25 8.66
N THR A 135 3.85 -16.15 8.43
CA THR A 135 4.11 -17.56 8.13
C THR A 135 4.73 -17.76 6.73
N SER A 136 4.51 -16.85 5.78
CA SER A 136 5.11 -16.95 4.44
C SER A 136 6.54 -16.41 4.39
N ILE A 137 6.97 -15.54 5.33
CA ILE A 137 8.31 -14.93 5.36
C ILE A 137 9.45 -15.96 5.25
N PRO A 138 9.46 -17.10 5.98
CA PRO A 138 10.53 -18.07 5.85
C PRO A 138 10.64 -18.74 4.47
N ALA A 139 9.56 -18.79 3.69
CA ALA A 139 9.60 -19.26 2.32
C ALA A 139 10.11 -18.17 1.37
N LEU A 140 9.62 -16.93 1.56
CA LEU A 140 10.04 -15.74 0.79
C LEU A 140 11.54 -15.43 0.97
N ALA A 141 12.07 -15.58 2.19
CA ALA A 141 13.49 -15.34 2.46
C ALA A 141 14.43 -16.18 1.58
N LYS A 142 13.99 -17.35 1.13
CA LYS A 142 14.78 -18.27 0.29
C LYS A 142 14.67 -18.00 -1.20
N VAL A 143 13.87 -17.00 -1.59
CA VAL A 143 13.70 -16.61 -2.99
C VAL A 143 14.83 -15.64 -3.32
N ASP A 144 15.86 -16.17 -3.99
CA ASP A 144 16.92 -15.38 -4.60
C ASP A 144 16.62 -15.09 -6.08
N GLU A 145 17.49 -14.33 -6.74
CA GLU A 145 17.34 -13.95 -8.16
C GLU A 145 17.15 -15.18 -9.08
N ALA A 146 17.89 -16.26 -8.82
CA ALA A 146 17.76 -17.50 -9.59
C ALA A 146 16.40 -18.18 -9.37
N LYS A 147 15.86 -18.11 -8.15
CA LYS A 147 14.52 -18.62 -7.85
C LYS A 147 13.43 -17.73 -8.45
N VAL A 148 13.61 -16.41 -8.52
CA VAL A 148 12.71 -15.51 -9.24
C VAL A 148 12.63 -15.90 -10.72
N GLU A 149 13.78 -15.99 -11.40
CA GLU A 149 13.84 -16.42 -12.82
C GLU A 149 13.17 -17.78 -13.03
N ALA A 150 13.45 -18.75 -12.14
CA ALA A 150 12.82 -20.07 -12.21
C ALA A 150 11.30 -20.05 -12.00
N LEU A 151 10.78 -19.14 -11.17
CA LEU A 151 9.33 -18.96 -10.98
C LEU A 151 8.68 -18.35 -12.21
N GLU A 152 9.31 -17.35 -12.83
CA GLU A 152 8.84 -16.74 -14.10
C GLU A 152 8.77 -17.81 -15.20
N GLU A 153 9.87 -18.54 -15.42
CA GLU A 153 9.92 -19.61 -16.42
C GLU A 153 8.85 -20.69 -16.17
N ALA A 154 8.68 -21.10 -14.92
CA ALA A 154 7.68 -22.09 -14.54
C ALA A 154 6.25 -21.59 -14.78
N PHE A 155 5.96 -20.34 -14.44
CA PHE A 155 4.66 -19.72 -14.70
C PHE A 155 4.35 -19.66 -16.20
N VAL A 156 5.31 -19.21 -17.02
CA VAL A 156 5.16 -19.14 -18.48
C VAL A 156 4.96 -20.53 -19.07
N ALA A 157 5.71 -21.52 -18.61
CA ALA A 157 5.66 -22.89 -19.12
C ALA A 157 4.35 -23.64 -18.78
N LYS A 158 3.69 -23.28 -17.66
CA LYS A 158 2.42 -23.90 -17.22
C LYS A 158 1.22 -23.53 -18.10
N GLY A 159 1.30 -22.41 -18.83
CA GLY A 159 0.26 -21.94 -19.74
C GLY A 159 0.31 -22.55 -21.15
N PRO A 160 -0.74 -22.33 -21.95
CA PRO A 160 -0.76 -22.76 -23.34
C PRO A 160 0.27 -21.97 -24.18
N LYS A 161 0.76 -22.57 -25.26
CA LYS A 161 1.92 -22.04 -26.03
C LYS A 161 1.67 -20.66 -26.63
N ASP A 162 0.45 -20.40 -27.06
CA ASP A 162 -0.04 -19.15 -27.63
C ASP A 162 -0.18 -18.02 -26.60
N ALA A 163 -0.35 -18.34 -25.31
CA ALA A 163 -0.41 -17.36 -24.22
C ALA A 163 0.96 -17.02 -23.60
N ARG A 164 2.06 -17.66 -24.04
CA ARG A 164 3.38 -17.52 -23.38
C ARG A 164 3.92 -16.10 -23.36
N ALA A 165 3.73 -15.33 -24.44
CA ALA A 165 4.19 -13.95 -24.50
C ALA A 165 3.47 -13.07 -23.47
N LEU A 166 2.15 -13.20 -23.37
CA LEU A 166 1.36 -12.50 -22.35
C LEU A 166 1.75 -12.93 -20.94
N ARG A 167 1.93 -14.24 -20.70
CA ARG A 167 2.36 -14.73 -19.39
C ARG A 167 3.75 -14.24 -18.99
N SER A 168 4.67 -14.07 -19.94
CA SER A 168 5.98 -13.46 -19.69
C SER A 168 5.80 -12.02 -19.23
N ALA A 169 5.04 -11.22 -19.98
CA ALA A 169 4.77 -9.83 -19.63
C ALA A 169 4.08 -9.68 -18.27
N VAL A 170 3.16 -10.59 -17.93
CA VAL A 170 2.51 -10.62 -16.62
C VAL A 170 3.50 -10.93 -15.50
N ALA A 171 4.35 -11.95 -15.68
CA ALA A 171 5.34 -12.30 -14.67
C ALA A 171 6.34 -11.17 -14.45
N GLU A 172 6.87 -10.60 -15.53
CA GLU A 172 7.79 -9.46 -15.51
C GLU A 172 7.17 -8.24 -14.81
N ALA A 173 5.91 -7.92 -15.11
CA ALA A 173 5.23 -6.78 -14.49
C ALA A 173 5.00 -7.00 -12.99
N LEU A 174 4.42 -8.14 -12.58
CA LEU A 174 4.09 -8.38 -11.18
C LEU A 174 5.32 -8.64 -10.31
N MET A 175 6.28 -9.43 -10.78
CA MET A 175 7.53 -9.67 -10.03
C MET A 175 8.44 -8.44 -10.04
N GLY A 176 8.44 -7.68 -11.14
CA GLY A 176 9.14 -6.39 -11.21
C GLY A 176 8.60 -5.40 -10.18
N ALA A 177 7.28 -5.22 -10.12
CA ALA A 177 6.64 -4.39 -9.11
C ALA A 177 6.92 -4.90 -7.69
N ALA A 178 6.76 -6.21 -7.45
CA ALA A 178 6.86 -6.75 -6.09
C ALA A 178 8.28 -6.88 -5.54
N TRP A 179 9.27 -7.20 -6.38
CA TRP A 179 10.57 -7.69 -5.92
C TRP A 179 11.78 -6.96 -6.49
N SER A 180 11.60 -5.85 -7.23
CA SER A 180 12.71 -5.04 -7.74
C SER A 180 13.61 -4.45 -6.65
N GLU A 181 13.04 -4.16 -5.47
CA GLU A 181 13.76 -3.63 -4.30
C GLU A 181 14.09 -4.70 -3.25
N GLY A 182 13.82 -5.98 -3.54
CA GLY A 182 14.03 -7.11 -2.66
C GLY A 182 12.78 -7.95 -2.45
N VAL A 183 12.95 -9.25 -2.20
CA VAL A 183 11.81 -10.17 -2.10
C VAL A 183 11.09 -10.01 -0.76
N GLY A 184 9.78 -9.79 -0.84
CA GLY A 184 8.86 -9.74 0.28
C GLY A 184 7.44 -10.20 -0.11
N PRO A 185 6.48 -10.12 0.82
CA PRO A 185 5.07 -10.40 0.50
C PRO A 185 4.57 -9.49 -0.64
N VAL A 186 3.87 -10.09 -1.61
CA VAL A 186 3.20 -9.33 -2.67
C VAL A 186 1.99 -8.61 -2.06
N SER A 187 1.86 -7.30 -2.28
CA SER A 187 0.81 -6.44 -1.76
C SER A 187 -0.19 -6.03 -2.86
N ALA A 188 -1.32 -5.45 -2.44
CA ALA A 188 -2.30 -4.86 -3.36
C ALA A 188 -1.69 -3.74 -4.23
N GLU A 189 -0.75 -2.96 -3.68
CA GLU A 189 -0.03 -1.91 -4.41
C GLU A 189 0.79 -2.48 -5.57
N HIS A 190 1.52 -3.59 -5.37
CA HIS A 190 2.25 -4.24 -6.45
C HIS A 190 1.31 -4.78 -7.55
N VAL A 191 0.12 -5.25 -7.17
CA VAL A 191 -0.91 -5.70 -8.12
C VAL A 191 -1.48 -4.52 -8.90
N ALA A 192 -1.71 -3.38 -8.24
CA ALA A 192 -2.15 -2.16 -8.89
C ALA A 192 -1.10 -1.64 -9.88
N GLU A 193 0.18 -1.59 -9.50
CA GLU A 193 1.28 -1.19 -10.39
C GLU A 193 1.41 -2.12 -11.61
N ALA A 194 1.32 -3.44 -11.39
CA ALA A 194 1.29 -4.40 -12.50
C ALA A 194 0.03 -4.20 -13.38
N GLY A 195 -1.10 -3.86 -12.77
CA GLY A 195 -2.34 -3.49 -13.43
C GLY A 195 -2.17 -2.27 -14.32
N ASP A 196 -1.56 -1.19 -13.82
CA ASP A 196 -1.28 0.02 -14.61
C ASP A 196 -0.38 -0.29 -15.81
N ALA A 197 0.67 -1.09 -15.61
CA ALA A 197 1.59 -1.48 -16.67
C ALA A 197 0.93 -2.34 -17.77
N LEU A 198 -0.07 -3.14 -17.40
CA LEU A 198 -0.66 -4.14 -18.30
C LEU A 198 -2.02 -3.73 -18.86
N LEU A 199 -2.82 -2.96 -18.14
CA LEU A 199 -4.24 -2.74 -18.39
C LEU A 199 -4.56 -1.31 -18.85
N ALA A 200 -3.87 -0.29 -18.33
CA ALA A 200 -4.26 1.12 -18.51
C ALA A 200 -4.43 1.54 -19.98
N ASP A 201 -3.53 1.09 -20.86
CA ASP A 201 -3.56 1.41 -22.31
C ASP A 201 -3.93 0.21 -23.18
N ALA A 202 -4.41 -0.89 -22.58
CA ALA A 202 -4.71 -2.11 -23.32
C ALA A 202 -6.03 -1.97 -24.11
N PRO A 203 -6.10 -2.44 -25.37
CA PRO A 203 -7.36 -2.52 -26.09
C PRO A 203 -8.40 -3.33 -25.30
N GLU A 204 -9.68 -2.97 -25.39
CA GLU A 204 -10.78 -3.64 -24.65
C GLU A 204 -10.77 -5.17 -24.81
N LEU A 205 -10.49 -5.66 -26.02
CA LEU A 205 -10.41 -7.10 -26.33
C LEU A 205 -9.22 -7.82 -25.65
N GLU A 206 -8.21 -7.08 -25.18
CA GLU A 206 -7.04 -7.60 -24.47
C GLU A 206 -7.15 -7.47 -22.95
N LEU A 207 -8.05 -6.63 -22.41
CA LEU A 207 -8.19 -6.41 -20.97
C LEU A 207 -8.49 -7.70 -20.22
N VAL A 208 -9.45 -8.49 -20.69
CA VAL A 208 -9.85 -9.75 -20.03
C VAL A 208 -8.68 -10.76 -20.02
N PRO A 209 -8.03 -11.10 -21.15
CA PRO A 209 -6.86 -11.97 -21.13
C PRO A 209 -5.72 -11.50 -20.21
N ARG A 210 -5.48 -10.19 -20.12
CA ARG A 210 -4.43 -9.60 -19.27
C ARG A 210 -4.77 -9.74 -17.79
N LEU A 211 -6.01 -9.42 -17.41
CA LEU A 211 -6.52 -9.65 -16.05
C LEU A 211 -6.44 -11.13 -15.68
N GLU A 212 -6.93 -12.04 -16.54
CA GLU A 212 -6.82 -13.49 -16.32
C GLU A 212 -5.35 -13.94 -16.13
N GLY A 213 -4.43 -13.30 -16.84
CA GLY A 213 -2.99 -13.47 -16.66
C GLY A 213 -2.54 -13.09 -15.25
N ILE A 214 -2.87 -11.89 -14.79
CA ILE A 214 -2.52 -11.38 -13.44
C ILE A 214 -3.09 -12.30 -12.36
N LEU A 215 -4.37 -12.64 -12.44
CA LEU A 215 -5.03 -13.55 -11.49
C LEU A 215 -4.32 -14.90 -11.45
N ALA A 216 -4.02 -15.49 -12.61
CA ALA A 216 -3.32 -16.77 -12.69
C ALA A 216 -1.90 -16.70 -12.11
N MET A 217 -1.24 -15.54 -12.16
CA MET A 217 0.08 -15.35 -11.56
C MET A 217 0.01 -15.30 -10.03
N ILE A 218 -0.97 -14.58 -9.48
CA ILE A 218 -1.21 -14.52 -8.04
C ILE A 218 -1.55 -15.93 -7.50
N GLU A 219 -2.43 -16.66 -8.18
CA GLU A 219 -2.75 -18.05 -7.84
C GLU A 219 -1.53 -18.99 -7.96
N PHE A 220 -0.65 -18.74 -8.93
CA PHE A 220 0.59 -19.49 -9.07
C PHE A 220 1.53 -19.27 -7.87
N LEU A 221 1.70 -18.02 -7.42
CA LEU A 221 2.50 -17.71 -6.22
C LEU A 221 1.90 -18.33 -4.95
N ALA A 222 0.58 -18.38 -4.84
CA ALA A 222 -0.10 -19.09 -3.75
C ALA A 222 0.16 -20.60 -3.79
N ALA A 223 0.12 -21.21 -4.99
CA ALA A 223 0.44 -22.63 -5.16
C ALA A 223 1.90 -22.97 -4.82
N GLU A 224 2.82 -22.01 -4.99
CA GLU A 224 4.23 -22.12 -4.58
C GLU A 224 4.44 -21.84 -3.07
N GLY A 225 3.39 -21.52 -2.33
CA GLY A 225 3.43 -21.26 -0.88
C GLY A 225 4.02 -19.90 -0.51
N LEU A 226 4.10 -18.97 -1.46
CA LEU A 226 4.61 -17.61 -1.25
C LEU A 226 3.51 -16.62 -0.85
N VAL A 227 2.25 -17.00 -1.11
CA VAL A 227 1.04 -16.24 -0.75
C VAL A 227 0.09 -17.17 0.02
N GLY A 228 -0.40 -16.72 1.16
CA GLY A 228 -1.41 -17.44 1.94
C GLY A 228 -2.84 -17.14 1.47
N PRO A 229 -3.85 -17.90 1.93
CA PRO A 229 -5.23 -17.75 1.45
C PRO A 229 -5.89 -16.39 1.75
N LEU A 230 -5.67 -15.79 2.92
CA LEU A 230 -6.23 -14.46 3.24
C LEU A 230 -5.60 -13.38 2.37
N ARG A 231 -4.28 -13.46 2.15
CA ARG A 231 -3.59 -12.55 1.23
C ARG A 231 -4.01 -12.76 -0.21
N LEU A 232 -4.18 -14.01 -0.64
CA LEU A 232 -4.65 -14.33 -1.98
C LEU A 232 -5.99 -13.63 -2.27
N GLU A 233 -6.95 -13.70 -1.35
CA GLU A 233 -8.25 -13.01 -1.50
C GLU A 233 -8.06 -11.50 -1.76
N ARG A 234 -7.31 -10.81 -0.91
CA ARG A 234 -7.04 -9.36 -1.07
C ARG A 234 -6.34 -9.03 -2.39
N LEU A 235 -5.40 -9.85 -2.84
CA LEU A 235 -4.68 -9.64 -4.10
C LEU A 235 -5.58 -9.85 -5.33
N LEU A 236 -6.51 -10.82 -5.27
CA LEU A 236 -7.48 -11.04 -6.34
C LEU A 236 -8.46 -9.86 -6.43
N ASP A 237 -8.92 -9.33 -5.29
CA ASP A 237 -9.77 -8.14 -5.24
C ASP A 237 -9.05 -6.91 -5.81
N ALA A 238 -7.78 -6.71 -5.44
CA ALA A 238 -6.95 -5.63 -5.99
C ALA A 238 -6.78 -5.73 -7.52
N ALA A 239 -6.60 -6.94 -8.06
CA ALA A 239 -6.50 -7.14 -9.52
C ALA A 239 -7.82 -6.80 -10.22
N HIS A 240 -8.96 -7.16 -9.62
CA HIS A 240 -10.27 -6.77 -10.14
C HIS A 240 -10.51 -5.26 -10.07
N ALA A 241 -10.11 -4.60 -8.98
CA ALA A 241 -10.19 -3.15 -8.85
C ALA A 241 -9.35 -2.43 -9.92
N ALA A 242 -8.11 -2.87 -10.15
CA ALA A 242 -7.24 -2.32 -11.19
C ALA A 242 -7.87 -2.45 -12.60
N ALA A 243 -8.50 -3.60 -12.89
CA ALA A 243 -9.20 -3.79 -14.16
C ALA A 243 -10.45 -2.91 -14.31
N ALA A 244 -11.19 -2.68 -13.23
CA ALA A 244 -12.34 -1.77 -13.23
C ALA A 244 -11.89 -0.32 -13.48
N ALA A 245 -10.80 0.11 -12.84
CA ALA A 245 -10.21 1.43 -13.05
C ALA A 245 -9.76 1.64 -14.51
N ALA A 246 -9.12 0.64 -15.13
CA ALA A 246 -8.73 0.69 -16.54
C ALA A 246 -9.92 0.77 -17.52
N GLN A 247 -11.12 0.31 -17.12
CA GLN A 247 -12.34 0.40 -17.92
C GLN A 247 -13.10 1.71 -17.72
N GLY A 248 -12.96 2.36 -16.56
CA GLY A 248 -13.70 3.56 -16.16
C GLY A 248 -13.04 4.90 -16.51
N GLY A 249 -11.94 4.89 -17.27
CA GLY A 249 -11.08 6.06 -17.52
C GLY A 249 -11.63 7.19 -18.41
N GLU A 250 -12.91 7.19 -18.82
CA GLU A 250 -13.46 8.24 -19.70
C GLU A 250 -14.85 8.82 -19.30
N ASP A 251 -15.49 8.41 -18.19
CA ASP A 251 -16.90 8.80 -17.92
C ASP A 251 -17.13 9.86 -16.81
N ASP A 252 -16.10 10.50 -16.27
CA ASP A 252 -16.25 11.50 -15.19
C ASP A 252 -15.73 12.91 -15.55
N ALA A 253 -16.00 13.36 -16.78
CA ALA A 253 -15.83 14.77 -17.18
C ALA A 253 -16.82 15.25 -18.25
N GLU A 254 -18.10 14.85 -18.16
CA GLU A 254 -19.18 15.74 -18.64
C GLU A 254 -19.89 16.32 -17.42
N GLU A 255 -19.22 17.27 -16.75
CA GLU A 255 -19.97 18.35 -16.09
C GLU A 255 -20.80 18.99 -17.21
N THR A 256 -22.07 18.62 -17.26
CA THR A 256 -23.10 19.38 -17.94
C THR A 256 -23.00 20.80 -17.38
N LEU A 257 -22.36 21.68 -18.14
CA LEU A 257 -22.49 23.11 -17.96
C LEU A 257 -23.98 23.43 -18.19
N ASP A 258 -24.75 23.41 -17.09
CA ASP A 258 -25.99 24.15 -16.96
C ASP A 258 -25.64 25.63 -17.12
N ASP A 259 -25.44 26.07 -18.37
CA ASP A 259 -25.49 27.48 -18.75
C ASP A 259 -26.96 27.93 -18.69
N ASP A 260 -27.45 28.10 -17.46
CA ASP A 260 -28.57 28.98 -17.14
C ASP A 260 -28.11 30.44 -17.34
N GLU A 261 -27.92 30.86 -18.60
CA GLU A 261 -27.86 32.28 -18.97
C GLU A 261 -29.25 32.74 -19.48
N GLU A 262 -30.18 32.90 -18.56
CA GLU A 262 -31.23 33.92 -18.68
C GLU A 262 -31.15 34.87 -17.49
N PHE A 263 -30.45 35.99 -17.64
CA PHE A 263 -30.97 37.24 -17.12
C PHE A 263 -30.53 38.42 -17.98
N SER A 264 -31.52 38.96 -18.68
CA SER A 264 -31.52 40.21 -19.41
C SER A 264 -31.22 41.40 -18.50
N ASP A 265 -30.54 42.41 -19.02
CA ASP A 265 -31.09 43.76 -19.20
C ASP A 265 -29.98 44.73 -19.67
N ASP A 266 -30.45 45.85 -20.24
CA ASP A 266 -29.71 47.01 -20.74
C ASP A 266 -29.07 46.86 -22.13
N ASP A 267 -29.09 47.84 -23.02
CA ASP A 267 -29.84 49.07 -23.32
C ASP A 267 -29.17 49.61 -24.61
N GLU A 268 -29.63 50.74 -25.17
CA GLU A 268 -29.09 51.51 -26.32
C GLU A 268 -29.76 51.22 -27.68
N ASP A 269 -30.73 52.02 -28.17
CA ASP A 269 -30.80 53.47 -28.45
C ASP A 269 -30.27 53.88 -29.84
N GLU A 270 -30.93 54.90 -30.39
CA GLU A 270 -30.71 55.65 -31.64
C GLU A 270 -31.14 54.98 -32.97
N GLY A 271 -31.94 55.59 -33.84
CA GLY A 271 -32.44 56.96 -33.91
C GLY A 271 -32.92 57.22 -35.35
N GLY A 272 -33.76 58.25 -35.53
CA GLY A 272 -33.90 58.89 -36.85
C GLY A 272 -35.31 59.17 -37.35
N GLY A 273 -35.82 60.35 -36.99
CA GLY A 273 -36.15 61.33 -38.04
C GLY A 273 -37.56 61.36 -38.62
N SER A 274 -38.36 62.28 -38.08
CA SER A 274 -39.01 63.37 -38.84
C SER A 274 -39.89 63.00 -40.05
N SER A 275 -41.21 63.12 -39.89
CA SER A 275 -41.95 64.35 -40.28
C SER A 275 -43.46 64.13 -40.22
N SER A 276 -44.14 65.09 -39.58
CA SER A 276 -45.58 65.24 -39.41
C SER A 276 -46.30 65.62 -40.72
N PRO A 277 -47.56 66.11 -40.68
CA PRO A 277 -48.82 65.42 -40.37
C PRO A 277 -49.85 65.64 -41.51
N LEU A 278 -51.10 65.18 -41.36
CA LEU A 278 -52.33 65.99 -41.47
C LEU A 278 -53.57 65.12 -41.75
N ASN A 279 -54.60 65.37 -40.93
CA ASN A 279 -56.06 65.22 -41.13
C ASN A 279 -56.62 63.92 -41.74
#